data_AF-A0A1F9ZDQ0-F1
#
_entry.id   AF-A0A1F9ZDQ0-F1
#
_cell.length_a   1.000
_cell.length_b   1.000
_cell.length_c   1.000
_cell.angle_alpha   90.00
_cell.angle_beta   90.00
_cell.angle_gamma   90.00
#
_symmetry.space_group_name_H-M   'P 1'
#
loop_
_entity.id
_entity.type
_entity.pdbx_description
1 polymer ?
#
loop_
_entity_poly.entity_id
_entity_poly.type
_entity_poly.pdbx_seq_one_letter_code
_entity_poly.pdbx_strand_id
1 'polypeptide(L)'
;MADILMVGSVAVGVLNAVLALALIGVYGAVYAKTKAPFTLALVVFGLAFLLHNGLVIYSYLSMMPLLPPEMNPYLLGIGALEAGGLGAVLWTATR
;
A
#
# COMPACT_ATOMS: atom_id res chain seq x y z
N MET A 1 -15.53 -16.52 -13.78
CA MET A 1 -14.85 -15.46 -14.54
C MET A 1 -14.35 -14.45 -13.54
N ALA A 2 -13.06 -14.12 -13.52
CA ALA A 2 -12.56 -13.10 -12.59
C ALA A 2 -13.14 -11.74 -12.98
N ASP A 3 -13.77 -11.07 -12.02
CA ASP A 3 -14.43 -9.79 -12.23
C ASP A 3 -13.37 -8.70 -12.51
N ILE A 4 -13.63 -7.80 -13.48
CA ILE A 4 -12.64 -6.80 -13.92
C ILE A 4 -12.26 -5.83 -12.78
N LEU A 5 -13.19 -5.56 -11.87
CA LEU A 5 -12.94 -4.74 -10.69
C LEU A 5 -12.03 -5.43 -9.68
N MET A 6 -12.10 -6.76 -9.62
CA MET A 6 -11.25 -7.56 -8.75
C MET A 6 -9.81 -7.59 -9.23
N VAL A 7 -9.61 -7.74 -10.55
CA VAL A 7 -8.29 -7.61 -11.17
C VAL A 7 -7.70 -6.21 -10.93
N GLY A 8 -8.53 -5.17 -11.08
CA GLY A 8 -8.15 -3.80 -10.76
C GLY A 8 -7.75 -3.63 -9.28
N SER A 9 -8.50 -4.22 -8.36
CA SER A 9 -8.24 -4.11 -6.91
C SER A 9 -6.91 -4.77 -6.51
N VAL A 10 -6.59 -5.92 -7.12
CA VAL A 10 -5.28 -6.56 -6.94
C VAL A 10 -4.16 -5.70 -7.50
N ALA A 11 -4.33 -5.14 -8.71
CA ALA A 11 -3.33 -4.27 -9.31
C ALA A 11 -3.05 -3.02 -8.47
N VAL A 12 -4.10 -2.41 -7.91
CA VAL A 12 -4.00 -1.27 -7.02
C VAL A 12 -3.32 -1.65 -5.68
N GLY A 13 -3.65 -2.81 -5.11
CA GLY A 13 -2.94 -3.31 -3.93
C GLY A 13 -1.44 -3.51 -4.18
N VAL A 14 -1.07 -4.04 -5.35
CA VAL A 14 0.35 -4.16 -5.76
C VAL A 14 1.00 -2.78 -5.88
N LEU A 15 0.32 -1.80 -6.48
CA LEU A 15 0.81 -0.43 -6.58
C LEU A 15 1.07 0.17 -5.19
N ASN A 16 0.16 -0.01 -4.24
CA ASN A 16 0.32 0.46 -2.87
C ASN A 16 1.50 -0.19 -2.16
N ALA A 17 1.68 -1.51 -2.33
CA ALA A 17 2.86 -2.20 -1.80
C ALA A 17 4.17 -1.63 -2.37
N VAL A 18 4.22 -1.31 -3.67
CA VAL A 18 5.37 -0.67 -4.30
C VAL A 18 5.62 0.74 -3.75
N LEU A 19 4.57 1.55 -3.56
CA LEU A 19 4.67 2.88 -2.97
C LEU A 19 5.16 2.82 -1.52
N ALA A 20 4.65 1.87 -0.73
CA ALA A 20 5.11 1.65 0.65
C ALA A 20 6.60 1.24 0.69
N LEU A 21 7.04 0.35 -0.22
CA LEU A 21 8.45 -0.01 -0.38
C LEU A 21 9.33 1.20 -0.72
N ALA A 22 8.88 2.05 -1.64
CA ALA A 22 9.59 3.28 -1.99
C ALA A 22 9.74 4.22 -0.79
N LEU A 23 8.67 4.41 0.00
CA LEU A 23 8.69 5.19 1.23
C LEU A 23 9.68 4.66 2.26
N ILE A 24 9.66 3.34 2.49
CA ILE A 24 10.63 2.68 3.38
C ILE A 24 12.06 2.94 2.89
N GLY A 25 12.31 2.89 1.58
CA GLY A 25 13.61 3.21 0.99
C GLY A 25 14.06 4.64 1.26
N VAL A 26 13.18 5.62 1.05
CA VAL A 26 13.47 7.05 1.32
C VAL A 26 13.74 7.27 2.81
N TYR A 27 12.86 6.77 3.69
CA TYR A 27 13.03 6.92 5.13
C TYR A 27 14.28 6.20 5.64
N GLY A 28 14.58 5.01 5.12
CA GLY A 28 15.81 4.27 5.45
C GLY A 28 17.06 5.05 5.07
N ALA A 29 17.08 5.67 3.89
CA ALA A 29 18.18 6.52 3.44
C ALA A 29 18.36 7.75 4.34
N VAL A 30 17.25 8.40 4.77
CA VAL A 30 17.29 9.54 5.70
C VAL A 30 17.77 9.10 7.08
N TYR A 31 17.31 7.94 7.57
CA TYR A 31 17.72 7.40 8.87
C TYR A 31 19.21 7.07 8.90
N ALA A 32 19.75 6.52 7.81
CA ALA A 32 21.17 6.22 7.70
C ALA A 32 22.05 7.47 7.88
N LYS A 33 21.58 8.63 7.39
CA LYS A 33 22.29 9.91 7.48
C LYS A 33 22.08 10.65 8.81
N THR A 34 20.84 10.68 9.31
CA THR A 34 20.46 11.52 10.45
C THR A 34 20.43 10.77 11.78
N LYS A 35 20.26 9.44 11.75
CA LYS A 35 20.04 8.58 12.92
C LYS A 35 18.90 9.06 13.83
N ALA A 36 17.96 9.84 13.28
CA ALA A 36 16.87 10.42 14.06
C ALA A 36 15.82 9.34 14.43
N PRO A 37 15.36 9.28 15.70
CA PRO A 37 14.35 8.32 16.13
C PRO A 37 13.02 8.50 15.40
N PHE A 38 12.70 9.74 15.02
CA PHE A 38 11.50 10.05 14.24
C PHE A 38 11.51 9.36 12.86
N THR A 39 12.65 9.35 12.16
CA THR A 39 12.75 8.67 10.87
C THR A 39 12.64 7.15 11.00
N LEU A 40 13.12 6.59 12.11
CA LEU A 40 12.93 5.16 12.39
C LEU A 40 11.43 4.82 12.56
N ALA A 41 10.67 5.68 13.25
CA ALA A 41 9.22 5.52 13.35
C ALA A 41 8.53 5.57 11.98
N LEU A 42 8.98 6.44 11.08
CA LEU A 42 8.48 6.49 9.69
C LEU A 42 8.79 5.21 8.90
N VAL A 43 9.95 4.60 9.10
CA VAL A 43 10.28 3.28 8.51
C VAL A 43 9.32 2.21 9.02
N VAL A 44 9.07 2.16 10.34
CA VAL A 44 8.10 1.22 10.93
C VAL A 44 6.70 1.46 10.40
N PHE A 45 6.29 2.72 10.23
CA PHE A 45 5.02 3.08 9.62
C PHE A 45 4.91 2.57 8.17
N GLY A 46 5.95 2.79 7.36
CA GLY A 46 6.01 2.26 5.99
C GLY A 46 5.93 0.73 5.95
N LEU A 47 6.61 0.03 6.88
CA LEU A 47 6.55 -1.42 7.01
C LEU A 47 5.14 -1.92 7.37
N ALA A 48 4.45 -1.24 8.29
CA ALA A 48 3.07 -1.57 8.64
C ALA A 48 2.14 -1.45 7.43
N PHE A 49 2.30 -0.39 6.62
CA PHE A 49 1.56 -0.22 5.36
C PHE A 49 1.87 -1.30 4.32
N LEU A 50 3.14 -1.69 4.20
CA LEU A 50 3.54 -2.77 3.31
C LEU A 50 2.92 -4.11 3.73
N LEU A 51 2.95 -4.43 5.03
CA LEU A 51 2.34 -5.65 5.57
C LEU A 51 0.81 -5.64 5.39
N HIS A 52 0.17 -4.50 5.64
CA HIS A 52 -1.26 -4.32 5.41
C HIS A 52 -1.62 -4.61 3.94
N ASN A 53 -0.89 -4.00 3.00
CA ASN A 53 -1.13 -4.22 1.57
C ASN A 53 -0.86 -5.65 1.13
N GLY A 54 0.19 -6.28 1.66
CA GLY A 54 0.45 -7.71 1.45
C GLY A 54 -0.73 -8.57 1.92
N LEU A 55 -1.31 -8.26 3.08
CA LEU A 55 -2.46 -8.96 3.63
C LEU A 55 -3.74 -8.73 2.79
N VAL A 56 -3.94 -7.52 2.29
CA VAL A 56 -5.06 -7.16 1.39
C VAL A 56 -4.95 -7.95 0.08
N ILE A 57 -3.79 -7.95 -0.57
CA ILE A 57 -3.56 -8.74 -1.81
C ILE A 57 -3.80 -10.22 -1.54
N TYR A 58 -3.24 -10.76 -0.46
CA TYR A 58 -3.43 -12.16 -0.07
C TYR A 58 -4.91 -12.48 0.15
N SER A 59 -5.65 -11.58 0.80
CA SER A 59 -7.09 -11.73 1.04
C SER A 59 -7.87 -11.74 -0.27
N TYR A 60 -7.55 -10.85 -1.22
CA TYR A 60 -8.18 -10.85 -2.53
C TYR A 60 -7.90 -12.12 -3.33
N LEU A 61 -6.70 -12.69 -3.23
CA LEU A 61 -6.36 -13.93 -3.95
C LEU A 61 -6.98 -15.17 -3.29
N SER A 62 -6.99 -15.24 -1.95
CA SER A 62 -7.37 -16.45 -1.22
C SER A 62 -8.85 -16.50 -0.85
N MET A 63 -9.47 -15.33 -0.62
CA MET A 63 -10.86 -15.23 -0.18
C MET A 63 -11.79 -14.67 -1.26
N MET A 64 -11.34 -14.64 -2.52
CA MET A 64 -12.17 -14.26 -3.67
C MET A 64 -13.58 -14.90 -3.70
N PRO A 65 -13.76 -16.19 -3.33
CA PRO A 65 -15.08 -16.82 -3.33
C PRO A 65 -15.99 -16.37 -2.18
N LEU A 66 -15.43 -15.76 -1.14
CA LEU A 66 -16.13 -15.38 0.09
C LEU A 66 -16.53 -13.89 0.11
N LEU A 67 -15.97 -13.08 -0.80
CA LEU A 67 -16.27 -11.66 -0.91
C LEU A 67 -17.58 -11.45 -1.69
N PRO A 68 -18.56 -10.73 -1.11
CA PRO A 68 -19.75 -10.32 -1.86
C PRO A 68 -19.34 -9.47 -3.07
N PRO A 69 -19.84 -9.76 -4.29
CA PRO A 69 -19.47 -9.01 -5.50
C PRO A 69 -19.75 -7.51 -5.40
N GLU A 70 -20.74 -7.15 -4.58
CA GLU A 70 -21.17 -5.78 -4.28
C GLU A 70 -20.08 -4.94 -3.61
N MET A 71 -19.09 -5.59 -3.00
CA MET A 71 -17.96 -4.92 -2.33
C MET A 71 -16.84 -4.52 -3.29
N ASN A 72 -16.73 -5.17 -4.46
CA ASN A 72 -15.67 -4.94 -5.43
C ASN A 72 -15.41 -3.45 -5.78
N PRO A 73 -16.42 -2.59 -6.05
CA PRO A 73 -16.17 -1.18 -6.33
C PRO A 73 -15.60 -0.42 -5.14
N TYR A 74 -15.99 -0.77 -3.91
CA TYR A 74 -15.46 -0.14 -2.70
C TYR A 74 -14.01 -0.57 -2.43
N LEU A 75 -13.68 -1.83 -2.65
CA LEU A 75 -12.31 -2.34 -2.53
C LEU A 75 -11.36 -1.62 -3.49
N LEU A 76 -11.78 -1.43 -4.74
CA LEU A 76 -11.05 -0.66 -5.74
C LEU A 76 -10.91 0.81 -5.32
N GLY A 77 -12.01 1.43 -4.89
CA GLY A 77 -12.03 2.84 -4.48
C GLY A 77 -11.12 3.14 -3.29
N ILE A 78 -11.18 2.30 -2.26
CA ILE A 78 -10.32 2.42 -1.06
C ILE A 78 -8.85 2.24 -1.46
N GLY A 79 -8.54 1.22 -2.27
CA GLY A 79 -7.18 1.02 -2.75
C GLY A 79 -6.66 2.21 -3.55
N ALA A 80 -7.49 2.82 -4.40
CA ALA A 80 -7.11 3.96 -5.22
C ALA A 80 -6.86 5.22 -4.37
N LEU A 81 -7.69 5.45 -3.35
CA LEU A 81 -7.49 6.52 -2.38
C LEU A 81 -6.19 6.31 -1.58
N GLU A 82 -5.90 5.07 -1.18
CA GLU A 82 -4.65 4.74 -0.52
C GLU A 82 -3.44 5.01 -1.44
N ALA A 83 -3.52 4.65 -2.73
CA ALA A 83 -2.48 4.94 -3.71
C ALA A 83 -2.22 6.44 -3.84
N GLY A 84 -3.30 7.23 -3.88
CA GLY A 84 -3.20 8.69 -3.86
C GLY A 84 -2.53 9.22 -2.59
N GLY A 85 -2.91 8.69 -1.42
CA GLY A 85 -2.33 9.06 -0.13
C GLY A 85 -0.83 8.71 -0.03
N LEU A 86 -0.46 7.46 -0.32
CA LEU A 86 0.93 7.01 -0.32
C LEU A 86 1.76 7.76 -1.35
N GLY A 87 1.20 8.03 -2.54
CA GLY A 87 1.84 8.83 -3.58
C GLY A 87 2.11 10.27 -3.12
N ALA A 88 1.14 10.90 -2.45
CA ALA A 88 1.31 12.24 -1.88
C ALA A 88 2.40 12.26 -0.79
N VAL A 89 2.38 11.29 0.12
CA VAL A 89 3.41 11.16 1.18
C VAL A 89 4.79 10.96 0.56
N LEU A 90 4.91 10.07 -0.43
CA LEU A 90 6.18 9.83 -1.13
C LEU A 90 6.70 11.08 -1.81
N TRP A 91 5.84 11.81 -2.53
CA TRP A 91 6.20 13.07 -3.15
C TRP A 91 6.74 14.08 -2.13
N THR A 92 6.04 14.25 -1.00
CA THR A 92 6.50 15.16 0.07
C THR A 92 7.80 14.70 0.74
N ALA A 93 8.05 13.40 0.83
CA ALA A 93 9.27 12.85 1.44
C ALA A 93 10.49 12.98 0.53
N THR A 94 10.29 13.08 -0.79
CA THR A 94 11.37 13.21 -1.78
C THR A 94 11.74 14.66 -2.14
N ARG A 95 10.96 15.64 -1.68
CA ARG A 95 11.16 17.07 -1.95
C ARG A 95 11.98 17.73 -0.84
#